data_AF-A0A612U9C1-F1
#
_entry.id   AF-A0A612U9C1-F1
#
_cell.length_a   1.000
_cell.length_b   1.000
_cell.length_c   1.000
_cell.angle_alpha   90.00
_cell.angle_beta   90.00
_cell.angle_gamma   90.00
#
_symmetry.space_group_name_H-M   'P 1'
#
loop_
_entity.id
_entity.type
_entity.pdbx_description
1 polymer ?
#
loop_
_entity_poly.entity_id
_entity_poly.type
_entity_poly.pdbx_seq_one_letter_code
_entity_poly.pdbx_strand_id
1 'polypeptide(L)'
;MKAAHFKRKHLLEKYPLTKVDIVTVLSPDDFNSVWKDIHIKTTEKTKGEIPVYELYEVHFLGHGAPDQLYLKGVSYTVDMVKKLKVLPWHKEYGILVLHACRTGRMQEYEKGEYDENAKCIAAEFSKIQKTRVIGQMVHATFCVEHSNTIQTGIKLVRDQEGHTVWLPTYRTFKDKVGFKYRDCSFANFDDIDIVSEDNVVLWGYKAGSNVDKLYSTDKEYGRLSDLQVWPCRLFVNGVSQDEQRIVEADKFNANDLEYM
;
A
#
# COMPACT_ATOMS: atom_id res chain seq x y z
N MET A 1 1.89 -11.04 -8.14
CA MET A 1 2.39 -12.13 -7.27
C MET A 1 3.69 -11.75 -6.55
N LYS A 2 4.71 -11.21 -7.22
CA LYS A 2 6.01 -10.85 -6.61
C LYS A 2 5.92 -10.11 -5.26
N ALA A 3 5.18 -9.00 -5.17
CA ALA A 3 5.01 -8.25 -3.92
C ALA A 3 4.36 -9.05 -2.77
N ALA A 4 3.48 -10.02 -3.08
CA ALA A 4 2.89 -10.88 -2.06
C ALA A 4 3.92 -11.90 -1.53
N HIS A 5 4.78 -12.43 -2.40
CA HIS A 5 5.88 -13.31 -2.01
C HIS A 5 6.94 -12.56 -1.18
N PHE A 6 7.30 -11.34 -1.59
CA PHE A 6 8.14 -10.44 -0.82
C PHE A 6 7.60 -10.24 0.60
N LYS A 7 6.32 -9.88 0.72
CA LYS A 7 5.69 -9.64 2.02
C LYS A 7 5.65 -10.90 2.87
N ARG A 8 5.35 -12.06 2.27
CA ARG A 8 5.38 -13.35 2.95
C ARG A 8 6.76 -13.65 3.55
N LYS A 9 7.84 -13.41 2.81
CA LYS A 9 9.21 -13.60 3.30
C LYS A 9 9.47 -12.73 4.54
N HIS A 10 9.16 -11.44 4.47
CA HIS A 10 9.34 -10.50 5.58
C HIS A 10 8.49 -10.86 6.81
N LEU A 11 7.24 -11.31 6.60
CA LEU A 11 6.40 -11.79 7.70
C LEU A 11 6.98 -13.03 8.38
N LEU A 12 7.59 -13.94 7.62
CA LEU A 12 8.25 -15.13 8.17
C LEU A 12 9.58 -14.80 8.86
N GLU A 13 10.28 -13.73 8.45
CA GLU A 13 11.45 -13.22 9.17
C GLU A 13 11.05 -12.58 10.51
N LYS A 14 9.96 -11.80 10.53
CA LYS A 14 9.42 -11.17 11.75
C LYS A 14 8.75 -12.19 12.69
N TYR A 15 8.04 -13.16 12.13
CA TYR A 15 7.29 -14.19 12.86
C TYR A 15 7.59 -15.61 12.32
N PRO A 16 8.73 -16.22 12.72
CA PRO A 16 9.21 -17.48 12.13
C PRO A 16 8.29 -18.69 12.27
N LEU A 17 7.37 -18.68 13.24
CA LEU A 17 6.44 -19.78 13.53
C LEU A 17 5.04 -19.55 12.94
N THR A 18 4.82 -18.43 12.25
CA THR A 18 3.50 -18.07 11.71
C THR A 18 3.22 -18.76 10.38
N LYS A 19 1.95 -19.09 10.15
CA LYS A 19 1.47 -19.53 8.84
C LYS A 19 1.07 -18.32 8.00
N VAL A 20 1.66 -18.20 6.81
CA VAL A 20 1.32 -17.15 5.83
C VAL A 20 0.77 -17.80 4.57
N ASP A 21 -0.54 -17.61 4.36
CA ASP A 21 -1.26 -18.06 3.16
C ASP A 21 -1.32 -16.93 2.12
N ILE A 22 -1.05 -17.21 0.85
CA ILE A 22 -1.25 -16.28 -0.28
C ILE A 22 -2.38 -16.85 -1.14
N VAL A 23 -3.42 -16.05 -1.38
CA VAL A 23 -4.57 -16.45 -2.19
C VAL A 23 -4.86 -15.38 -3.25
N THR A 24 -5.10 -15.81 -4.48
CA THR A 24 -5.52 -14.93 -5.57
C THR A 24 -7.02 -14.73 -5.52
N VAL A 25 -7.45 -13.47 -5.59
CA VAL A 25 -8.87 -13.08 -5.63
C VAL A 25 -9.13 -12.38 -6.96
N LEU A 26 -10.09 -12.88 -7.73
CA LEU A 26 -10.43 -12.32 -9.04
C LEU A 26 -11.80 -11.65 -9.06
N SER A 27 -12.72 -12.07 -8.21
CA SER A 27 -14.10 -11.58 -8.17
C SER A 27 -14.55 -11.27 -6.75
N PRO A 28 -15.65 -10.51 -6.58
CA PRO A 28 -16.22 -10.30 -5.25
C PRO A 28 -16.64 -11.59 -4.53
N ASP A 29 -17.05 -12.61 -5.27
CA ASP A 29 -17.40 -13.92 -4.70
C ASP A 29 -16.16 -14.64 -4.18
N ASP A 30 -15.04 -14.58 -4.92
CA ASP A 30 -13.75 -15.09 -4.44
C ASP A 30 -13.34 -14.36 -3.16
N PHE A 31 -13.47 -13.02 -3.14
CA PHE A 31 -13.12 -12.21 -1.97
C PHE A 31 -13.94 -12.65 -0.75
N ASN A 32 -15.25 -12.80 -0.91
CA ASN A 32 -16.16 -13.25 0.14
C ASN A 32 -15.83 -14.68 0.61
N SER A 33 -15.48 -15.57 -0.32
CA SER A 33 -15.09 -16.94 0.01
C SER A 33 -13.80 -16.96 0.83
N VAL A 34 -12.76 -16.25 0.38
CA VAL A 34 -11.49 -16.15 1.12
C VAL A 34 -11.71 -15.54 2.51
N TRP A 35 -12.53 -14.49 2.61
CA TRP A 35 -12.87 -13.88 3.89
C TRP A 35 -13.57 -14.87 4.84
N LYS A 36 -14.50 -15.65 4.32
CA LYS A 36 -15.19 -16.71 5.06
C LYS A 36 -14.23 -17.80 5.51
N ASP A 37 -13.28 -18.20 4.66
CA ASP A 37 -12.30 -19.22 4.99
C ASP A 37 -11.35 -18.75 6.10
N ILE A 38 -10.93 -17.48 6.08
CA ILE A 38 -10.16 -16.88 7.19
C ILE A 38 -10.99 -16.93 8.47
N HIS A 39 -12.27 -16.53 8.43
CA HIS A 39 -13.15 -16.60 9.60
C HIS A 39 -13.26 -18.02 10.15
N ILE A 40 -13.47 -19.03 9.29
CA ILE A 40 -13.58 -20.44 9.71
C ILE A 40 -12.28 -20.89 10.39
N LYS A 41 -11.12 -20.68 9.75
CA LYS A 41 -9.82 -21.07 10.31
C LYS A 41 -9.53 -20.40 11.66
N THR A 42 -9.83 -19.11 11.77
CA THR A 42 -9.50 -18.31 12.97
C THR A 42 -10.52 -18.43 14.10
N THR A 43 -11.65 -19.10 13.84
CA THR A 43 -12.62 -19.48 14.89
C THR A 43 -12.55 -20.96 15.25
N GLU A 44 -11.67 -21.74 14.59
CA GLU A 44 -11.38 -23.11 14.96
C GLU A 44 -10.73 -23.16 16.35
N LYS A 45 -11.19 -24.11 17.16
CA LYS A 45 -10.71 -24.31 18.53
C LYS A 45 -10.27 -25.75 18.74
N THR A 46 -9.30 -25.92 19.61
CA THR A 46 -8.94 -27.22 20.18
C THR A 46 -10.07 -27.75 21.07
N LYS A 47 -9.99 -29.02 21.49
CA LYS A 47 -10.94 -29.61 22.47
C LYS A 47 -11.00 -28.84 23.80
N GLY A 48 -9.95 -28.07 24.13
CA GLY A 48 -9.88 -27.23 25.32
C GLY A 48 -10.42 -25.81 25.12
N GLU A 49 -11.15 -25.54 24.03
CA GLU A 49 -11.71 -24.21 23.68
C GLU A 49 -10.65 -23.11 23.40
N ILE A 50 -9.39 -23.50 23.21
CA ILE A 50 -8.30 -22.59 22.85
C ILE A 50 -8.29 -22.40 21.32
N PRO A 51 -8.26 -21.14 20.81
CA PRO A 51 -8.12 -20.88 19.37
C PRO A 51 -6.88 -21.57 18.80
N VAL A 52 -7.04 -22.20 17.63
CA VAL A 52 -5.91 -22.86 16.93
C VAL A 52 -5.00 -21.81 16.29
N TYR A 53 -5.58 -20.71 15.82
CA TYR A 53 -4.87 -19.61 15.16
C TYR A 53 -5.32 -18.26 15.73
N GLU A 54 -4.38 -17.32 15.77
CA GLU A 54 -4.67 -15.90 16.02
C GLU A 54 -4.41 -15.10 14.74
N LEU A 55 -5.34 -14.22 14.36
CA LEU A 55 -5.23 -13.44 13.13
C LEU A 55 -4.49 -12.12 13.38
N TYR A 56 -3.26 -12.02 12.89
CA TYR A 56 -2.44 -10.83 13.07
C TYR A 56 -2.62 -9.85 11.91
N GLU A 57 -2.31 -10.26 10.68
CA GLU A 57 -2.26 -9.35 9.54
C GLU A 57 -2.99 -9.95 8.32
N VAL A 58 -3.73 -9.12 7.61
CA VAL A 58 -4.27 -9.42 6.27
C VAL A 58 -3.80 -8.33 5.32
N HIS A 59 -3.20 -8.72 4.20
CA HIS A 59 -2.73 -7.78 3.17
C HIS A 59 -3.52 -7.98 1.89
N PHE A 60 -4.14 -6.91 1.39
CA PHE A 60 -4.71 -6.89 0.06
C PHE A 60 -3.74 -6.17 -0.88
N LEU A 61 -3.26 -6.87 -1.92
CA LEU A 61 -2.38 -6.29 -2.93
C LEU A 61 -3.11 -6.24 -4.28
N GLY A 62 -3.35 -5.04 -4.79
CA GLY A 62 -4.11 -4.89 -6.04
C GLY A 62 -4.39 -3.44 -6.41
N HIS A 63 -5.46 -3.24 -7.16
CA HIS A 63 -5.92 -1.91 -7.55
C HIS A 63 -7.14 -1.49 -6.73
N GLY A 64 -7.33 -0.19 -6.60
CA GLY A 64 -8.46 0.37 -5.87
C GLY A 64 -8.68 1.84 -6.20
N ALA A 65 -9.71 2.35 -5.56
CA ALA A 65 -10.09 3.75 -5.51
C ALA A 65 -10.54 4.07 -4.07
N PRO A 66 -10.87 5.34 -3.77
CA PRO A 66 -11.26 5.72 -2.42
C PRO A 66 -12.37 4.87 -1.80
N ASP A 67 -13.37 4.42 -2.57
CA ASP A 67 -14.57 3.74 -2.09
C ASP A 67 -14.71 2.27 -2.54
N GLN A 68 -13.69 1.72 -3.21
CA GLN A 68 -13.76 0.37 -3.78
C GLN A 68 -12.38 -0.26 -4.03
N LEU A 69 -12.36 -1.60 -4.05
CA LEU A 69 -11.25 -2.39 -4.58
C LEU A 69 -11.62 -2.87 -5.99
N TYR A 70 -10.72 -2.73 -6.95
CA TYR A 70 -10.98 -3.21 -8.30
C TYR A 70 -10.67 -4.70 -8.39
N LEU A 71 -11.68 -5.49 -8.71
CA LEU A 71 -11.57 -6.91 -9.04
C LEU A 71 -11.99 -7.09 -10.51
N LYS A 72 -11.74 -8.28 -11.08
CA LYS A 72 -12.02 -8.56 -12.48
C LYS A 72 -13.53 -8.49 -12.73
N GLY A 73 -13.95 -7.59 -13.61
CA GLY A 73 -15.33 -7.42 -14.06
C GLY A 73 -16.22 -6.61 -13.13
N VAL A 74 -16.06 -6.72 -11.80
CA VAL A 74 -16.89 -6.00 -10.81
C VAL A 74 -16.04 -5.56 -9.62
N SER A 75 -16.15 -4.29 -9.22
CA SER A 75 -15.48 -3.75 -8.04
C SER A 75 -16.09 -4.27 -6.74
N TYR A 76 -15.26 -4.42 -5.71
CA TYR A 76 -15.68 -4.66 -4.34
C TYR A 76 -15.89 -3.34 -3.60
N THR A 77 -17.15 -2.97 -3.36
CA THR A 77 -17.49 -1.65 -2.82
C THR A 77 -17.61 -1.64 -1.30
N VAL A 78 -17.57 -0.44 -0.72
CA VAL A 78 -17.93 -0.16 0.69
C VAL A 78 -19.23 -0.82 1.16
N ASP A 79 -20.26 -0.92 0.32
CA ASP A 79 -21.53 -1.56 0.73
C ASP A 79 -21.44 -3.09 0.76
N MET A 80 -20.47 -3.67 0.05
CA MET A 80 -20.15 -5.11 0.15
C MET A 80 -19.36 -5.39 1.44
N VAL A 81 -18.44 -4.50 1.84
CA VAL A 81 -17.69 -4.61 3.10
C VAL A 81 -18.61 -4.77 4.32
N LYS A 82 -19.74 -4.04 4.35
CA LYS A 82 -20.73 -4.11 5.43
C LYS A 82 -21.36 -5.50 5.62
N LYS A 83 -21.27 -6.37 4.62
CA LYS A 83 -21.83 -7.74 4.64
C LYS A 83 -20.81 -8.77 5.13
N LEU A 84 -19.55 -8.39 5.29
CA LEU A 84 -18.50 -9.29 5.74
C LEU A 84 -18.68 -9.68 7.21
N LYS A 85 -18.34 -10.92 7.53
CA LYS A 85 -18.19 -11.36 8.91
C LYS A 85 -17.03 -10.61 9.56
N VAL A 86 -17.19 -10.25 10.83
CA VAL A 86 -16.12 -9.67 11.62
C VAL A 86 -15.11 -10.79 11.93
N LEU A 87 -13.86 -10.62 11.53
CA LEU A 87 -12.81 -11.60 11.84
C LEU A 87 -12.36 -11.44 13.31
N PRO A 88 -11.94 -12.53 13.98
CA PRO A 88 -11.40 -12.49 15.33
C PRO A 88 -9.93 -12.00 15.30
N TRP A 89 -9.73 -10.71 15.06
CA TRP A 89 -8.42 -10.07 15.02
C TRP A 89 -7.68 -10.16 16.37
N HIS A 90 -6.37 -10.35 16.32
CA HIS A 90 -5.51 -10.22 17.50
C HIS A 90 -5.62 -8.80 18.07
N LYS A 91 -5.75 -8.67 19.40
CA LYS A 91 -6.08 -7.38 20.06
C LYS A 91 -5.03 -6.29 19.83
N GLU A 92 -3.76 -6.66 19.81
CA GLU A 92 -2.64 -5.70 19.72
C GLU A 92 -2.04 -5.61 18.32
N TYR A 93 -2.11 -6.71 17.56
CA TYR A 93 -1.40 -6.84 16.29
C TYR A 93 -2.34 -6.86 15.08
N GLY A 94 -3.64 -7.09 15.31
CA GLY A 94 -4.68 -7.10 14.29
C GLY A 94 -4.63 -5.88 13.37
N ILE A 95 -4.45 -6.13 12.07
CA ILE A 95 -4.47 -5.09 11.05
C ILE A 95 -4.83 -5.63 9.67
N LEU A 96 -5.58 -4.83 8.90
CA LEU A 96 -5.75 -4.99 7.46
C LEU A 96 -4.95 -3.91 6.72
N VAL A 97 -4.10 -4.31 5.78
CA VAL A 97 -3.30 -3.38 4.97
C VAL A 97 -3.76 -3.43 3.53
N LEU A 98 -4.24 -2.30 3.01
CA LEU A 98 -4.70 -2.15 1.64
C LEU A 98 -3.55 -1.58 0.79
N HIS A 99 -2.77 -2.46 0.17
CA HIS A 99 -1.79 -2.10 -0.86
C HIS A 99 -2.49 -1.85 -2.20
N ALA A 100 -3.36 -0.85 -2.22
CA ALA A 100 -4.19 -0.52 -3.36
C ALA A 100 -4.42 0.99 -3.42
N CYS A 101 -4.40 1.52 -4.65
CA CYS A 101 -4.42 2.94 -4.95
C CYS A 101 -5.54 3.68 -4.19
N ARG A 102 -5.17 4.78 -3.51
CA ARG A 102 -6.12 5.77 -2.95
C ARG A 102 -7.14 5.23 -1.94
N THR A 103 -7.00 3.99 -1.48
CA THR A 103 -7.93 3.36 -0.52
C THR A 103 -8.02 4.06 0.83
N GLY A 104 -7.04 4.89 1.18
CA GLY A 104 -7.03 5.74 2.38
C GLY A 104 -7.46 7.19 2.15
N ARG A 105 -7.80 7.59 0.91
CA ARG A 105 -8.28 8.95 0.65
C ARG A 105 -9.68 9.12 1.23
N MET A 106 -9.90 10.30 1.81
CA MET A 106 -11.20 10.76 2.29
C MET A 106 -11.59 11.95 1.44
N GLN A 107 -12.90 12.19 1.33
CA GLN A 107 -13.45 13.33 0.59
C GLN A 107 -13.02 13.38 -0.89
N GLU A 108 -12.77 12.21 -1.48
CA GLU A 108 -12.35 12.06 -2.88
C GLU A 108 -13.14 10.91 -3.50
N TYR A 109 -13.72 11.13 -4.68
CA TYR A 109 -14.37 10.04 -5.42
C TYR A 109 -13.43 9.43 -6.47
N GLU A 110 -13.88 8.41 -7.18
CA GLU A 110 -13.08 7.65 -8.14
C GLU A 110 -12.26 8.50 -9.14
N LYS A 111 -12.76 9.64 -9.65
CA LYS A 111 -11.99 10.46 -10.61
C LYS A 111 -10.93 11.35 -9.97
N GLY A 112 -10.82 11.37 -8.64
CA GLY A 112 -9.80 12.16 -7.92
C GLY A 112 -10.23 13.58 -7.57
N GLU A 113 -11.50 13.93 -7.78
CA GLU A 113 -12.03 15.25 -7.40
C GLU A 113 -12.61 15.20 -5.99
N TYR A 114 -12.65 16.37 -5.35
CA TYR A 114 -13.17 16.54 -4.00
C TYR A 114 -14.69 16.30 -3.93
N ASP A 115 -15.13 15.51 -2.97
CA ASP A 115 -16.54 15.30 -2.64
C ASP A 115 -16.66 15.05 -1.13
N GLU A 116 -17.34 15.95 -0.41
CA GLU A 116 -17.50 15.87 1.04
C GLU A 116 -18.21 14.58 1.51
N ASN A 117 -19.01 13.96 0.64
CA ASN A 117 -19.79 12.76 0.92
C ASN A 117 -19.09 11.47 0.47
N ALA A 118 -17.90 11.57 -0.13
CA ALA A 118 -17.18 10.41 -0.62
C ALA A 118 -16.80 9.46 0.53
N LYS A 119 -17.06 8.18 0.31
CA LYS A 119 -16.74 7.12 1.26
C LYS A 119 -15.28 6.71 1.12
N CYS A 120 -14.67 6.31 2.24
CA CYS A 120 -13.33 5.73 2.29
C CYS A 120 -13.41 4.24 2.63
N ILE A 121 -12.94 3.37 1.75
CA ILE A 121 -13.03 1.92 1.93
C ILE A 121 -12.18 1.43 3.10
N ALA A 122 -10.99 2.00 3.33
CA ALA A 122 -10.19 1.68 4.50
C ALA A 122 -10.91 2.03 5.81
N ALA A 123 -11.59 3.19 5.84
CA ALA A 123 -12.39 3.60 7.00
C ALA A 123 -13.56 2.65 7.24
N GLU A 124 -14.28 2.25 6.18
CA GLU A 124 -15.41 1.31 6.29
C GLU A 124 -14.95 -0.08 6.74
N PHE A 125 -13.84 -0.60 6.20
CA PHE A 125 -13.24 -1.84 6.71
C PHE A 125 -12.91 -1.70 8.20
N SER A 126 -12.24 -0.63 8.62
CA SER A 126 -11.84 -0.44 10.01
C SER A 126 -13.03 -0.41 10.97
N LYS A 127 -14.09 0.31 10.58
CA LYS A 127 -15.32 0.42 11.34
C LYS A 127 -16.04 -0.92 11.49
N ILE A 128 -16.22 -1.65 10.39
CA ILE A 128 -16.97 -2.92 10.39
C ILE A 128 -16.17 -4.02 11.08
N GLN A 129 -14.87 -4.12 10.77
CA GLN A 129 -14.00 -5.16 11.30
C GLN A 129 -13.50 -4.89 12.71
N LYS A 130 -13.72 -3.67 13.24
CA LYS A 130 -13.26 -3.24 14.57
C LYS A 130 -11.77 -3.49 14.76
N THR A 131 -11.01 -3.18 13.71
CA THR A 131 -9.56 -3.41 13.63
C THR A 131 -8.88 -2.21 13.00
N ARG A 132 -7.55 -2.18 13.09
CA ARG A 132 -6.73 -1.16 12.43
C ARG A 132 -6.72 -1.43 10.93
N VAL A 133 -6.81 -0.37 10.13
CA VAL A 133 -6.71 -0.49 8.67
C VAL A 133 -5.80 0.58 8.11
N ILE A 134 -4.86 0.19 7.26
CA ILE A 134 -4.04 1.13 6.49
C ILE A 134 -4.57 1.21 5.06
N GLY A 135 -4.78 2.44 4.58
CA GLY A 135 -5.09 2.72 3.19
C GLY A 135 -4.04 3.64 2.56
N GLN A 136 -3.75 3.44 1.28
CA GLN A 136 -2.79 4.27 0.55
C GLN A 136 -3.43 5.58 0.09
N MET A 137 -2.64 6.64 0.08
CA MET A 137 -3.11 7.98 -0.31
C MET A 137 -3.08 8.21 -1.81
N VAL A 138 -2.18 7.56 -2.55
CA VAL A 138 -2.00 7.81 -3.99
C VAL A 138 -1.98 6.49 -4.75
N HIS A 139 -1.67 6.58 -6.04
CA HIS A 139 -1.47 5.39 -6.86
C HIS A 139 -0.35 4.54 -6.28
N ALA A 140 -0.67 3.27 -6.01
CA ALA A 140 0.29 2.26 -5.63
C ALA A 140 1.22 1.99 -6.82
N THR A 141 2.52 2.03 -6.59
CA THR A 141 3.53 1.70 -7.60
C THR A 141 4.53 0.72 -7.03
N PHE A 142 5.10 -0.10 -7.89
CA PHE A 142 6.15 -1.01 -7.48
C PHE A 142 7.43 -0.22 -7.19
N CYS A 143 8.16 -0.63 -6.16
CA CYS A 143 9.43 -0.04 -5.77
C CYS A 143 10.38 -1.13 -5.32
N VAL A 144 11.67 -0.89 -5.55
CA VAL A 144 12.74 -1.81 -5.19
C VAL A 144 13.55 -1.29 -4.02
N GLU A 145 14.28 -2.17 -3.35
CA GLU A 145 15.11 -1.74 -2.24
C GLU A 145 16.31 -0.96 -2.78
N HIS A 146 16.42 0.31 -2.38
CA HIS A 146 17.54 1.16 -2.78
C HIS A 146 18.64 1.16 -1.71
N SER A 147 19.88 1.27 -2.19
CA SER A 147 21.05 1.52 -1.36
C SER A 147 21.02 2.96 -0.84
N ASN A 148 21.99 3.78 -1.18
CA ASN A 148 22.05 5.19 -0.80
C ASN A 148 21.90 6.14 -2.00
N THR A 149 21.59 5.64 -3.20
CA THR A 149 21.44 6.46 -4.40
C THR A 149 20.18 6.06 -5.17
N ILE A 150 19.44 7.05 -5.65
CA ILE A 150 18.26 6.89 -6.51
C ILE A 150 18.38 7.76 -7.76
N GLN A 151 17.89 7.30 -8.91
CA GLN A 151 17.70 8.15 -10.07
C GLN A 151 16.45 9.01 -9.90
N THR A 152 16.60 10.31 -10.09
CA THR A 152 15.55 11.31 -9.90
C THR A 152 14.97 11.85 -11.20
N GLY A 153 15.66 11.65 -12.32
CA GLY A 153 15.21 12.11 -13.62
C GLY A 153 16.25 11.89 -14.70
N ILE A 154 16.06 12.61 -15.81
CA ILE A 154 16.97 12.66 -16.94
C ILE A 154 17.12 14.14 -17.33
N LYS A 155 18.37 14.58 -17.54
CA LYS A 155 18.69 15.93 -18.04
C LYS A 155 19.28 15.85 -19.44
N LEU A 156 19.00 16.85 -20.25
CA LEU A 156 19.64 17.07 -21.55
C LEU A 156 20.93 17.86 -21.34
N VAL A 157 22.06 17.31 -21.80
CA VAL A 157 23.34 18.02 -21.81
C VAL A 157 23.98 17.93 -23.19
N ARG A 158 24.92 18.85 -23.48
CA ARG A 158 25.77 18.73 -24.67
C ARG A 158 27.06 17.99 -24.32
N ASP A 159 27.44 17.02 -25.15
CA ASP A 159 28.74 16.35 -25.03
C ASP A 159 29.88 17.23 -25.58
N GLN A 160 31.10 16.69 -25.55
CA GLN A 160 32.31 17.40 -26.04
C GLN A 160 32.30 17.67 -27.55
N GLU A 161 31.46 16.96 -28.31
CA GLU A 161 31.31 17.05 -29.75
C GLU A 161 30.12 17.96 -30.15
N GLY A 162 29.37 18.45 -29.17
CA GLY A 162 28.22 19.35 -29.35
C GLY A 162 26.88 18.63 -29.54
N HIS A 163 26.83 17.30 -29.43
CA HIS A 163 25.59 16.54 -29.53
C HIS A 163 24.78 16.63 -28.24
N THR A 164 23.45 16.65 -28.38
CA THR A 164 22.54 16.58 -27.23
C THR A 164 22.39 15.13 -26.77
N VAL A 165 22.81 14.85 -25.53
CA VAL A 165 22.70 13.54 -24.90
C VAL A 165 21.83 13.59 -23.65
N TRP A 166 21.15 12.47 -23.38
CA TRP A 166 20.31 12.26 -22.21
C TRP A 166 21.17 11.66 -21.10
N LEU A 167 21.31 12.36 -19.98
CA LEU A 167 22.02 11.83 -18.82
C LEU A 167 21.07 11.68 -17.62
N PRO A 168 21.11 10.54 -16.91
CA PRO A 168 20.36 10.40 -15.67
C PRO A 168 20.82 11.40 -14.62
N THR A 169 19.88 11.86 -13.80
CA THR A 169 20.16 12.63 -12.58
C THR A 169 19.94 11.76 -11.36
N TYR A 170 20.77 11.95 -10.34
CA TYR A 170 20.74 11.12 -9.13
C TYR A 170 20.67 11.99 -7.88
N ARG A 171 20.07 11.42 -6.83
CA ARG A 171 20.16 11.91 -5.47
C ARG A 171 20.88 10.87 -4.61
N THR A 172 21.92 11.30 -3.91
CA THR A 172 22.71 10.46 -3.00
C THR A 172 22.41 10.84 -1.55
N PHE A 173 22.26 9.82 -0.72
CA PHE A 173 21.98 9.90 0.70
C PHE A 173 23.18 9.38 1.50
N LYS A 174 23.26 9.79 2.78
CA LYS A 174 24.31 9.33 3.69
C LYS A 174 24.15 7.84 4.02
N ASP A 175 22.92 7.42 4.27
CA ASP A 175 22.57 6.09 4.74
C ASP A 175 21.70 5.34 3.72
N LYS A 176 21.51 4.04 3.93
CA LYS A 176 20.60 3.21 3.12
C LYS A 176 19.17 3.76 3.22
N VAL A 177 18.53 3.99 2.08
CA VAL A 177 17.15 4.51 2.03
C VAL A 177 16.10 3.40 1.91
N GLY A 178 16.46 2.21 1.43
CA GLY A 178 15.52 1.11 1.31
C GLY A 178 14.35 1.47 0.39
N PHE A 179 13.12 1.32 0.86
CA PHE A 179 11.88 1.63 0.12
C PHE A 179 11.35 3.05 0.34
N LYS A 180 12.14 3.94 0.96
CA LYS A 180 11.69 5.30 1.32
C LYS A 180 11.45 6.22 0.13
N TYR A 181 12.11 5.94 -0.99
CA TYR A 181 11.98 6.69 -2.23
C TYR A 181 11.85 5.72 -3.40
N ARG A 182 11.07 6.13 -4.39
CA ARG A 182 11.01 5.46 -5.68
C ARG A 182 12.12 6.00 -6.59
N ASP A 183 12.67 5.13 -7.42
CA ASP A 183 13.57 5.52 -8.50
C ASP A 183 12.77 5.70 -9.81
N CYS A 184 13.03 6.80 -10.53
CA CYS A 184 12.29 7.15 -11.74
C CYS A 184 12.65 6.28 -12.95
N SER A 185 13.74 5.51 -12.89
CA SER A 185 14.16 4.60 -13.95
C SER A 185 13.22 3.41 -14.11
N PHE A 186 12.44 3.08 -13.06
CA PHE A 186 11.52 1.95 -13.08
C PHE A 186 10.16 2.33 -13.67
N ALA A 187 9.90 1.87 -14.90
CA ALA A 187 8.57 1.86 -15.51
C ALA A 187 7.77 0.69 -14.92
N ASN A 188 6.58 0.97 -14.38
CA ASN A 188 5.73 0.00 -13.66
C ASN A 188 5.35 -1.27 -14.46
N PHE A 189 5.67 -1.40 -15.74
CA PHE A 189 5.26 -2.54 -16.57
C PHE A 189 6.45 -3.39 -17.03
N ASP A 190 7.52 -2.78 -17.54
CA ASP A 190 8.63 -3.52 -18.16
C ASP A 190 9.67 -4.03 -17.15
N ASP A 191 9.84 -3.34 -16.01
CA ASP A 191 10.92 -3.67 -15.06
C ASP A 191 10.54 -4.70 -14.00
N ILE A 192 9.25 -4.85 -13.69
CA ILE A 192 8.80 -5.79 -12.64
C ILE A 192 9.17 -7.22 -13.01
N ASP A 193 9.10 -7.59 -14.29
CA ASP A 193 9.44 -8.94 -14.73
C ASP A 193 10.94 -9.24 -14.58
N ILE A 194 11.79 -8.21 -14.68
CA ILE A 194 13.26 -8.30 -14.55
C ILE A 194 13.70 -8.24 -13.08
N VAL A 195 12.93 -7.61 -12.20
CA VAL A 195 13.28 -7.50 -10.77
C VAL A 195 12.96 -8.81 -10.01
N SER A 196 13.89 -9.25 -9.17
CA SER A 196 13.70 -10.39 -8.25
C SER A 196 12.50 -10.17 -7.32
N GLU A 197 11.77 -11.24 -7.01
CA GLU A 197 10.68 -11.22 -6.03
C GLU A 197 11.14 -10.75 -4.64
N ASP A 198 12.44 -10.87 -4.34
CA ASP A 198 13.03 -10.49 -3.05
C ASP A 198 13.16 -8.98 -2.81
N ASN A 199 12.90 -8.14 -3.82
CA ASN A 199 13.19 -6.71 -3.75
C ASN A 199 12.03 -5.86 -4.28
N VAL A 200 10.77 -6.22 -4.02
CA VAL A 200 9.61 -5.51 -4.60
C VAL A 200 8.50 -5.28 -3.58
N VAL A 201 8.22 -4.01 -3.27
CA VAL A 201 7.04 -3.57 -2.51
C VAL A 201 6.02 -2.89 -3.42
N LEU A 202 4.77 -2.85 -2.98
CA LEU A 202 3.70 -2.08 -3.63
C LEU A 202 3.23 -0.97 -2.67
N TRP A 203 3.64 0.27 -2.93
CA TRP A 203 3.33 1.42 -2.07
C TRP A 203 3.07 2.72 -2.84
N GLY A 204 2.45 3.70 -2.18
CA GLY A 204 2.19 5.02 -2.75
C GLY A 204 3.37 5.98 -2.60
N TYR A 205 3.75 6.65 -3.67
CA TYR A 205 4.86 7.62 -3.70
C TYR A 205 4.41 8.92 -4.36
N LYS A 206 5.04 10.04 -4.01
CA LYS A 206 4.96 11.30 -4.76
C LYS A 206 5.75 11.16 -6.09
N ALA A 207 5.26 10.30 -6.98
CA ALA A 207 5.95 9.90 -8.19
C ALA A 207 5.00 9.65 -9.35
N GLY A 208 5.40 10.09 -10.54
CA GLY A 208 4.69 9.86 -11.79
C GLY A 208 3.69 10.97 -12.14
N SER A 209 3.48 11.16 -13.44
CA SER A 209 2.65 12.23 -13.99
C SER A 209 1.19 12.19 -13.54
N ASN A 210 0.64 11.01 -13.29
CA ASN A 210 -0.74 10.88 -12.81
C ASN A 210 -0.88 11.43 -11.37
N VAL A 211 0.08 11.16 -10.50
CA VAL A 211 0.07 11.67 -9.12
C VAL A 211 0.24 13.18 -9.12
N ASP A 212 1.17 13.70 -9.93
CA ASP A 212 1.39 15.14 -10.10
C ASP A 212 0.13 15.85 -10.63
N LYS A 213 -0.47 15.31 -11.69
CA LYS A 213 -1.68 15.89 -12.31
C LYS A 213 -2.86 15.95 -11.35
N LEU A 214 -3.06 14.91 -10.53
CA LEU A 214 -4.18 14.86 -9.59
C LEU A 214 -3.92 15.70 -8.34
N TYR A 215 -2.69 15.73 -7.84
CA TYR A 215 -2.40 16.20 -6.48
C TYR A 215 -1.43 17.37 -6.39
N SER A 216 -0.99 17.99 -7.49
CA SER A 216 -0.08 19.14 -7.47
C SER A 216 -0.56 20.33 -6.63
N THR A 217 -1.88 20.45 -6.41
CA THR A 217 -2.49 21.49 -5.58
C THR A 217 -2.80 21.02 -4.14
N ASP A 218 -2.59 19.75 -3.82
CA ASP A 218 -2.73 19.20 -2.47
C ASP A 218 -1.61 19.76 -1.58
N LYS A 219 -1.96 20.22 -0.38
CA LYS A 219 -1.00 20.79 0.58
C LYS A 219 0.08 19.80 0.98
N GLU A 220 -0.26 18.51 1.04
CA GLU A 220 0.70 17.45 1.36
C GLU A 220 1.71 17.25 0.22
N TYR A 221 1.26 17.35 -1.03
CA TYR A 221 2.12 17.18 -2.22
C TYR A 221 3.30 18.15 -2.22
N GLY A 222 3.03 19.42 -1.92
CA GLY A 222 4.05 20.46 -1.88
C GLY A 222 5.05 20.32 -0.73
N ARG A 223 4.73 19.52 0.30
CA ARG A 223 5.57 19.34 1.49
C ARG A 223 6.53 18.16 1.41
N LEU A 224 6.21 17.15 0.59
CA LEU A 224 7.01 15.93 0.44
C LEU A 224 8.13 16.14 -0.60
N SER A 225 9.29 15.52 -0.38
CA SER A 225 10.33 15.46 -1.40
C SER A 225 9.85 14.65 -2.61
N ASP A 226 10.33 14.98 -3.80
CA ASP A 226 9.98 14.21 -5.00
C ASP A 226 10.40 12.75 -4.84
N LEU A 227 9.55 11.85 -5.35
CA LEU A 227 9.69 10.40 -5.29
C LEU A 227 9.63 9.79 -3.88
N GLN A 228 9.46 10.59 -2.83
CA GLN A 228 9.30 10.11 -1.46
C GLN A 228 8.01 9.29 -1.34
N VAL A 229 8.03 8.30 -0.44
CA VAL A 229 6.82 7.63 0.01
C VAL A 229 5.78 8.66 0.45
N TRP A 230 4.54 8.50 -0.01
CA TRP A 230 3.45 9.33 0.50
C TRP A 230 2.87 8.66 1.75
N PRO A 231 2.90 9.33 2.91
CA PRO A 231 2.37 8.79 4.16
C PRO A 231 0.99 8.17 4.00
N CYS A 232 0.87 6.87 4.25
CA CYS A 232 -0.42 6.18 4.29
C CYS A 232 -1.34 6.77 5.37
N ARG A 233 -2.61 6.39 5.35
CA ARG A 233 -3.57 6.76 6.39
C ARG A 233 -3.98 5.53 7.18
N LEU A 234 -3.79 5.60 8.49
CA LEU A 234 -4.27 4.64 9.47
C LEU A 234 -5.69 5.01 9.91
N PHE A 235 -6.55 4.01 9.99
CA PHE A 235 -7.89 4.10 10.53
C PHE A 235 -8.06 3.18 11.73
N VAL A 236 -8.72 3.69 12.77
CA VAL A 236 -9.11 2.92 13.96
C VAL A 236 -10.61 3.13 14.18
N ASN A 237 -11.38 2.04 14.12
CA ASN A 237 -12.84 2.06 14.17
C ASN A 237 -13.48 3.05 13.17
N GLY A 238 -12.86 3.21 12.00
CA GLY A 238 -13.30 4.12 10.94
C GLY A 238 -12.91 5.59 11.10
N VAL A 239 -12.17 5.95 12.16
CA VAL A 239 -11.65 7.30 12.38
C VAL A 239 -10.21 7.37 11.87
N SER A 240 -9.88 8.38 11.06
CA SER A 240 -8.51 8.61 10.61
C SER A 240 -7.63 9.02 11.78
N GLN A 241 -6.38 8.57 11.79
CA GLN A 241 -5.36 8.95 12.77
C GLN A 241 -4.35 9.91 12.11
N ASP A 242 -4.86 11.02 11.56
CA ASP A 242 -4.07 11.95 10.74
C ASP A 242 -2.93 12.62 11.54
N GLU A 243 -3.07 12.74 12.86
CA GLU A 243 -2.04 13.25 13.77
C GLU A 243 -0.77 12.37 13.81
N GLN A 244 -0.88 11.10 13.41
CA GLN A 244 0.26 10.20 13.32
C GLN A 244 1.01 10.32 11.99
N ARG A 245 0.46 11.07 11.02
CA ARG A 245 1.04 11.22 9.68
C ARG A 245 2.02 12.40 9.64
N ILE A 246 3.29 12.07 9.41
CA ILE A 246 4.37 13.03 9.17
C ILE A 246 4.43 13.31 7.67
N VAL A 247 3.96 14.49 7.27
CA VAL A 247 3.97 14.95 5.87
C VAL A 247 5.04 16.03 5.70
N GLU A 248 6.29 15.61 5.64
CA GLU A 248 7.43 16.50 5.55
C GLU A 248 8.52 15.90 4.66
N ALA A 249 9.27 16.77 3.99
CA ALA A 249 10.40 16.41 3.17
C ALA A 249 11.39 15.55 3.97
N ASP A 250 11.72 14.39 3.41
CA ASP A 250 12.71 13.43 3.91
C ASP A 250 12.42 12.87 5.32
N LYS A 251 11.15 12.87 5.72
CA LYS A 251 10.67 12.20 6.94
C LYS A 251 9.67 11.09 6.61
N PHE A 252 9.70 10.01 7.40
CA PHE A 252 9.02 8.75 7.09
C PHE A 252 8.22 8.26 8.30
N ASN A 253 7.04 7.71 8.05
CA ASN A 253 6.20 7.17 9.13
C ASN A 253 6.56 5.72 9.43
N ALA A 254 6.49 5.37 10.71
CA ALA A 254 6.70 3.99 11.15
C ALA A 254 5.71 3.02 10.49
N ASN A 255 4.44 3.42 10.33
CA ASN A 255 3.42 2.59 9.67
C ASN A 255 3.78 2.25 8.22
N ASP A 256 4.31 3.21 7.45
CA ASP A 256 4.75 2.92 6.07
C ASP A 256 5.88 1.89 6.08
N LEU A 257 6.87 2.09 6.95
CA LEU A 257 8.06 1.22 7.03
C LEU A 257 7.77 -0.18 7.61
N GLU A 258 6.79 -0.30 8.52
CA GLU A 258 6.41 -1.58 9.12
C GLU A 258 5.60 -2.44 8.15
N TYR A 259 4.72 -1.82 7.36
CA TYR A 259 3.71 -2.54 6.59
C TYR A 259 3.96 -2.61 5.08
N MET A 260 4.99 -1.94 4.55
CA MET A 260 5.58 -2.26 3.24
C MET A 260 5.97 -3.75 3.15
#